data_AF-A0A453K946-F1
#
_entry.id   AF-A0A453K946-F1
#
_cell.length_a   1.000
_cell.length_b   1.000
_cell.length_c   1.000
_cell.angle_alpha   90.00
_cell.angle_beta   90.00
_cell.angle_gamma   90.00
#
_symmetry.space_group_name_H-M   'P 1'
#
loop_
_entity.id
_entity.type
_entity.pdbx_description
1 polymer ?
#
loop_
_entity_poly.entity_id
_entity_poly.type
_entity_poly.pdbx_seq_one_letter_code
_entity_poly.pdbx_strand_id
1 'polypeptide(L)'
;DIFDTLSRIREMLKGNSRCEKIGRVMEKVYCRAHGEEGMSVRVSGSFIMGNEFLVCADGFCAEGMLSIVELSPDILSKQAGHFQEDFFMEPGTAMGCYVISRQELHIGVS
;
A
#
# COMPACT_ATOMS: atom_id res chain seq x y z
N ASP A 1 -19.53 -20.27 -8.33
CA ASP A 1 -18.26 -20.62 -7.68
C ASP A 1 -17.11 -19.63 -7.75
N ILE A 2 -16.75 -19.02 -8.89
CA ILE A 2 -15.72 -17.94 -8.87
C ILE A 2 -16.29 -16.66 -8.25
N PHE A 3 -17.51 -16.27 -8.62
CA PHE A 3 -18.18 -15.09 -8.09
C PHE A 3 -18.42 -15.17 -6.57
N ASP A 4 -18.71 -16.36 -6.04
CA ASP A 4 -18.91 -16.59 -4.61
C ASP A 4 -17.61 -16.49 -3.83
N THR A 5 -16.53 -17.03 -4.39
CA THR A 5 -15.18 -16.94 -3.80
C THR A 5 -14.71 -15.49 -3.75
N LEU A 6 -14.85 -14.74 -4.85
CA LEU A 6 -14.50 -13.32 -4.90
C LEU A 6 -15.38 -12.47 -3.97
N SER A 7 -16.66 -12.77 -3.87
CA SER A 7 -17.59 -12.09 -2.95
C SER A 7 -17.19 -12.35 -1.49
N ARG A 8 -16.82 -13.58 -1.15
CA ARG A 8 -16.38 -13.94 0.21
C ARG A 8 -15.06 -13.27 0.58
N ILE A 9 -14.11 -13.19 -0.34
CA ILE A 9 -12.86 -12.41 -0.16
C ILE A 9 -13.21 -10.92 0.06
N ARG A 10 -14.11 -10.36 -0.76
CA ARG A 10 -14.52 -8.96 -0.64
C ARG A 10 -15.19 -8.66 0.71
N GLU A 11 -16.04 -9.57 1.20
CA GLU A 11 -16.67 -9.42 2.52
C GLU A 11 -15.65 -9.57 3.66
N MET A 12 -14.70 -10.49 3.56
CA MET A 12 -13.61 -10.61 4.54
C MET A 12 -12.73 -9.34 4.58
N LEU A 13 -12.50 -8.71 3.44
CA LEU A 13 -11.72 -7.47 3.34
C LEU A 13 -12.47 -6.22 3.81
N LYS A 14 -13.82 -6.21 3.77
CA LYS A 14 -14.62 -5.05 4.16
C LYS A 14 -14.55 -4.72 5.65
N GLY A 15 -14.36 -5.72 6.52
CA GLY A 15 -14.35 -5.54 7.97
C GLY A 15 -15.68 -5.03 8.56
N ASN A 16 -15.78 -4.97 9.90
CA ASN A 16 -16.98 -4.47 10.57
C ASN A 16 -17.06 -2.94 10.48
N SER A 17 -18.05 -2.44 9.76
CA SER A 17 -18.27 -1.01 9.52
C SER A 17 -18.84 -0.29 10.75
N ARG A 18 -17.98 0.38 11.53
CA ARG A 18 -18.32 1.66 12.21
C ARG A 18 -17.20 2.49 12.87
N CYS A 19 -15.96 2.04 12.98
CA CYS A 19 -14.90 2.86 13.59
C CYS A 19 -13.61 2.72 12.79
N GLU A 20 -13.17 3.82 12.15
CA GLU A 20 -11.83 4.03 11.58
C GLU A 20 -11.44 3.08 10.44
N LYS A 21 -11.21 3.65 9.26
CA LYS A 21 -10.59 2.94 8.14
C LYS A 21 -9.07 2.94 8.34
N ILE A 22 -8.38 1.92 7.83
CA ILE A 22 -6.91 1.87 7.76
C ILE A 22 -6.47 2.47 6.43
N GLY A 23 -5.64 3.51 6.50
CA GLY A 23 -4.97 4.14 5.36
C GLY A 23 -3.51 3.71 5.33
N ARG A 24 -2.92 3.69 4.13
CA ARG A 24 -1.48 3.44 3.94
C ARG A 24 -0.83 4.74 3.50
N VAL A 25 0.15 5.21 4.25
CA VAL A 25 1.02 6.32 3.87
C VAL A 25 2.34 5.72 3.42
N MET A 26 2.73 5.97 2.17
CA MET A 26 4.02 5.53 1.62
C MET A 26 5.09 6.55 2.01
N GLU A 27 6.19 6.08 2.58
CA GLU A 27 7.29 6.95 3.02
C GLU A 27 8.53 6.82 2.14
N LYS A 28 8.84 5.59 1.70
CA LYS A 28 9.98 5.31 0.85
C LYS A 28 9.59 4.30 -0.22
N VAL A 29 10.06 4.56 -1.43
CA VAL A 29 9.99 3.64 -2.56
C VAL A 29 11.40 3.41 -3.07
N TYR A 30 11.80 2.16 -3.18
CA TYR A 30 13.09 1.76 -3.72
C TYR A 30 12.86 0.76 -4.85
N CYS A 31 13.47 1.02 -6.01
CA CYS A 31 13.38 0.15 -7.17
C CYS A 31 14.79 -0.31 -7.56
N ARG A 32 14.92 -1.57 -7.95
CA ARG A 32 16.15 -2.11 -8.55
C ARG A 32 15.83 -3.20 -9.57
N ALA A 33 16.78 -3.45 -10.47
CA ALA A 33 16.73 -4.63 -11.34
C ALA A 33 16.71 -5.92 -10.51
N HIS A 34 15.98 -6.93 -10.99
CA HIS A 34 15.82 -8.22 -10.35
C HIS A 34 15.77 -9.33 -11.40
N GLY A 35 16.69 -10.30 -11.35
CA GLY A 35 16.82 -11.30 -12.40
C GLY A 35 17.41 -10.72 -13.70
N GLU A 36 17.14 -11.36 -14.84
CA GLU A 36 17.63 -10.90 -16.15
C GLU A 36 16.84 -9.70 -16.68
N GLU A 37 15.50 -9.74 -16.59
CA GLU A 37 14.62 -8.71 -17.15
C GLU A 37 13.57 -8.19 -16.14
N GLY A 38 13.59 -8.68 -14.91
CA GLY A 38 12.64 -8.30 -13.87
C GLY A 38 13.05 -7.04 -13.09
N MET A 39 12.15 -6.61 -12.21
CA MET A 39 12.32 -5.48 -11.31
C MET A 39 11.81 -5.85 -9.92
N SER A 40 12.50 -5.39 -8.87
CA SER A 40 11.95 -5.43 -7.52
C SER A 40 11.66 -4.03 -7.02
N VAL A 41 10.46 -3.81 -6.49
CA VAL A 41 10.01 -2.56 -5.89
C VAL A 41 9.73 -2.82 -4.41
N ARG A 42 10.43 -2.09 -3.54
CA ARG A 42 10.19 -2.05 -2.10
C ARG A 42 9.49 -0.76 -1.74
N VAL A 43 8.37 -0.87 -1.06
CA VAL A 43 7.62 0.24 -0.47
C VAL A 43 7.67 0.09 1.03
N SER A 44 8.02 1.14 1.77
CA SER A 44 7.85 1.17 3.22
C SER A 44 7.01 2.37 3.63
N GLY A 45 6.29 2.23 4.73
CA GLY A 45 5.48 3.31 5.24
C GLY A 45 4.73 2.96 6.50
N SER A 46 3.65 3.70 6.75
CA SER A 46 2.88 3.62 7.98
C SER A 46 1.39 3.38 7.72
N PHE A 47 0.77 2.60 8.60
CA PHE A 47 -0.69 2.48 8.68
C PHE A 47 -1.22 3.58 9.58
N ILE A 48 -2.21 4.33 9.09
CA ILE A 48 -2.89 5.38 9.86
C ILE A 48 -4.36 5.03 9.99
N MET A 49 -4.92 5.17 11.18
CA MET A 49 -6.36 4.99 11.44
C MET A 49 -7.11 6.32 11.25
N GLY A 50 -8.22 6.30 10.50
CA GLY A 50 -9.02 7.51 10.28
C GLY A 50 -10.29 7.27 9.46
N ASN A 51 -11.24 8.21 9.52
CA ASN A 51 -12.52 8.10 8.81
C ASN A 51 -12.54 8.80 7.44
N GLU A 52 -11.57 9.68 7.18
CA GLU A 52 -11.47 10.50 5.98
C GLU A 52 -10.11 10.26 5.32
N PHE A 53 -10.12 9.69 4.11
CA PHE A 53 -8.93 9.44 3.32
C PHE A 53 -9.11 10.06 1.95
N LEU A 54 -8.16 10.90 1.56
CA LEU A 54 -8.12 11.55 0.26
C LEU A 54 -7.25 10.73 -0.67
N VAL A 55 -7.84 10.27 -1.77
CA VAL A 55 -7.19 9.45 -2.80
C VAL A 55 -6.72 10.39 -3.91
N CYS A 56 -5.41 10.59 -4.04
CA CYS A 56 -4.83 11.29 -5.19
C CYS A 56 -4.46 10.31 -6.30
N ALA A 57 -4.55 10.78 -7.55
CA ALA A 57 -4.38 10.00 -8.77
C ALA A 57 -2.96 9.42 -8.97
N ASP A 58 -1.96 9.91 -8.23
CA ASP A 58 -0.55 9.48 -8.31
C ASP A 58 -0.08 8.67 -7.07
N GLY A 59 -1.04 8.13 -6.31
CA GLY A 59 -0.80 7.59 -4.97
C GLY A 59 -1.31 8.55 -3.89
N PHE A 60 -1.61 8.02 -2.71
CA PHE A 60 -2.26 8.76 -1.62
C PHE A 60 -1.53 10.08 -1.32
N CYS A 61 -2.21 11.20 -1.56
CA CYS A 61 -1.87 12.50 -0.98
C CYS A 61 -3.15 13.05 -0.39
N ALA A 62 -3.10 13.44 0.88
CA ALA A 62 -4.17 14.23 1.46
C ALA A 62 -4.21 15.62 0.81
N GLU A 63 -5.39 16.23 0.74
CA GLU A 63 -5.57 17.59 0.23
C GLU A 63 -4.70 18.55 1.07
N GLY A 64 -3.74 19.18 0.39
CA GLY A 64 -2.58 19.82 1.02
C GLY A 64 -1.32 18.96 0.91
N MET A 65 -0.73 18.92 -0.29
CA MET A 65 0.57 18.28 -0.56
C MET A 65 1.58 18.72 0.49
N LEU A 66 2.03 17.80 1.33
CA LEU A 66 3.13 18.04 2.24
C LEU A 66 4.06 16.83 2.19
N SER A 67 5.32 17.10 1.88
CA SER A 67 6.39 16.15 2.13
C SER A 67 6.31 15.66 3.57
N ILE A 68 6.84 14.47 3.86
CA ILE A 68 6.96 13.89 5.22
C ILE A 68 7.43 14.86 6.33
N VAL A 69 8.01 16.00 5.94
CA VAL A 69 8.40 17.11 6.81
C VAL A 69 7.20 17.84 7.46
N GLU A 70 5.95 17.68 6.98
CA GLU A 70 4.80 18.39 7.55
C GLU A 70 3.56 17.49 7.78
N LEU A 71 3.77 16.25 8.22
CA LEU A 71 2.68 15.53 8.90
C LEU A 71 2.41 16.26 10.22
N SER A 72 1.20 16.81 10.38
CA SER A 72 0.81 17.43 11.65
C SER A 72 0.92 16.39 12.79
N PRO A 73 1.22 16.80 14.03
CA PRO A 73 1.30 15.90 15.18
C PRO A 73 0.06 15.00 15.34
N ASP A 74 -1.09 15.47 14.87
CA ASP A 74 -2.38 14.79 14.92
C ASP A 74 -2.45 13.56 14.01
N ILE A 75 -1.63 13.47 12.95
CA ILE A 75 -1.58 12.30 12.06
C ILE A 75 -0.63 11.23 12.63
N LEU A 76 0.52 11.65 13.18
CA LEU A 76 1.46 10.75 13.86
C LEU A 76 0.83 10.06 15.07
N SER A 77 -0.05 10.76 15.80
CA SER A 77 -0.80 10.18 16.93
C SER A 77 -1.79 9.08 16.55
N LYS A 78 -2.12 8.94 15.25
CA LYS A 78 -3.01 7.90 14.71
C LYS A 78 -2.28 6.78 13.97
N GLN A 79 -0.96 6.74 14.11
CA GLN A 79 -0.14 5.67 13.56
C GLN A 79 -0.46 4.36 14.27
N ALA A 80 -0.93 3.37 13.50
CA ALA A 80 -1.29 2.05 13.98
C ALA A 80 -0.20 1.00 13.75
N GLY A 81 0.84 1.35 12.97
CA GLY A 81 2.00 0.49 12.73
C GLY A 81 2.74 0.88 11.46
N HIS A 82 3.76 0.09 11.14
CA HIS A 82 4.59 0.24 9.95
C HIS A 82 4.40 -0.95 9.02
N PHE A 83 4.62 -0.70 7.73
CA PHE A 83 4.72 -1.76 6.74
C PHE A 83 5.97 -1.63 5.89
N GLN A 84 6.44 -2.78 5.43
CA GLN A 84 7.32 -2.91 4.29
C GLN A 84 6.69 -3.92 3.34
N GLU A 85 6.52 -3.54 2.09
CA GLU A 85 5.95 -4.37 1.05
C GLU A 85 6.93 -4.48 -0.12
N ASP A 86 7.26 -5.72 -0.46
CA ASP A 86 8.18 -6.07 -1.54
C ASP A 86 7.40 -6.69 -2.70
N PHE A 87 7.54 -6.09 -3.87
CA PHE A 87 6.98 -6.57 -5.13
C PHE A 87 8.12 -7.04 -6.03
N PHE A 88 8.05 -8.29 -6.47
CA PHE A 88 8.93 -8.84 -7.49
C PHE A 88 8.14 -8.93 -8.79
N MET A 89 8.68 -8.33 -9.83
CA MET A 89 8.03 -8.14 -11.11
C MET A 89 8.84 -8.82 -12.20
N GLU A 90 8.17 -9.64 -13.00
CA GLU A 90 8.73 -10.27 -14.20
C GLU A 90 8.17 -9.59 -15.46
N PRO A 91 8.87 -9.65 -16.59
CA PRO A 91 8.35 -9.15 -17.86
C PRO A 91 7.01 -9.82 -18.23
N GLY A 92 6.06 -9.00 -18.66
CA GLY A 92 4.83 -9.46 -19.28
C GLY A 92 5.02 -9.80 -20.75
N THR A 93 3.91 -10.14 -21.42
CA THR A 93 3.90 -10.51 -22.84
C THR A 93 4.11 -9.34 -23.80
N ALA A 94 4.05 -8.10 -23.30
CA ALA A 94 4.22 -6.88 -24.09
C ALA A 94 5.30 -5.99 -23.47
N MET A 95 6.00 -5.24 -24.33
CA MET A 95 7.06 -4.32 -23.91
C MET A 95 6.56 -3.31 -22.88
N GLY A 96 7.29 -3.17 -21.77
CA GLY A 96 6.95 -2.25 -20.69
C GLY A 96 5.82 -2.73 -19.78
N CYS A 97 5.23 -3.90 -20.03
CA CYS A 97 4.30 -4.54 -19.10
C CYS A 97 5.06 -5.46 -18.15
N TYR A 98 4.69 -5.43 -16.88
CA TYR A 98 5.24 -6.29 -15.85
C TYR A 98 4.13 -7.03 -15.10
N VAL A 99 4.42 -8.25 -14.66
CA VAL A 99 3.52 -9.05 -13.83
C VAL A 99 4.17 -9.22 -12.47
N ILE A 100 3.41 -8.97 -11.40
CA ILE A 100 3.87 -9.25 -10.03
C ILE A 100 3.92 -10.77 -9.87
N SER A 101 5.12 -11.33 -9.81
CA SER A 101 5.36 -12.77 -9.63
C SER A 101 5.35 -13.17 -8.16
N ARG A 102 5.78 -12.26 -7.27
CA ARG A 102 5.77 -12.43 -5.82
C ARG A 102 5.52 -11.11 -5.13
N GLN A 103 4.75 -11.17 -4.05
CA GLN A 103 4.46 -10.04 -3.17
C GLN A 103 4.67 -10.49 -1.72
N GLU A 104 5.42 -9.71 -0.96
CA GLU A 104 5.67 -9.97 0.46
C GLU A 104 5.33 -8.73 1.27
N LEU A 105 4.46 -8.88 2.27
CA LEU A 105 4.07 -7.82 3.17
C LEU A 105 4.56 -8.14 4.58
N HIS A 106 5.41 -7.27 5.11
CA HIS A 106 5.88 -7.29 6.48
C HIS A 106 5.20 -6.16 7.25
N ILE A 107 4.51 -6.51 8.34
CA ILE A 107 3.85 -5.55 9.22
C ILE A 107 4.60 -5.53 10.55
N GLY A 108 5.06 -4.35 10.95
CA GLY A 108 5.61 -4.09 12.28
C GLY A 108 4.60 -3.31 13.12
N VAL A 109 4.34 -3.75 14.33
CA VAL A 109 3.52 -3.01 15.29
C VAL A 109 4.47 -2.15 16.13
N SER A 110 4.18 -0.85 16.25
CA SER A 110 4.90 0.10 17.11
C SER A 110 4.57 -0.12 18.58
#